data_AF-G4HB23-F1
#
_entry.id   AF-G4HB23-F1
#
_cell.length_a   1.000
_cell.length_b   1.000
_cell.length_c   1.000
_cell.angle_alpha   90.00
_cell.angle_beta   90.00
_cell.angle_gamma   90.00
#
_symmetry.space_group_name_H-M   'P 1'
#
loop_
_entity.id
_entity.type
_entity.pdbx_description
1 polymer ?
#
loop_
_entity_poly.entity_id
_entity_poly.type
_entity_poly.pdbx_seq_one_letter_code
_entity_poly.pdbx_strand_id
1 'polypeptide(L)'
;MADNRCKGCRDDYVVDSKQIERVLASPMFRSDRCVSDSEYETRLHACMSCPKLQGGTTCLVCGCIVQITAKLKEKRCPYPGEDRWSAEAVS
;
A
#
# COMPACT_ATOMS: atom_id res chain seq x y z
N MET A 1 18.96 31.36 -9.79
CA MET A 1 17.69 30.82 -10.31
C MET A 1 17.32 29.66 -9.40
N ALA A 2 16.26 29.78 -8.61
CA ALA A 2 15.86 28.71 -7.70
C ALA A 2 15.34 27.53 -8.53
N ASP A 3 15.97 26.36 -8.39
CA ASP A 3 15.54 25.11 -9.00
C ASP A 3 14.16 24.74 -8.43
N ASN A 4 13.10 25.14 -9.14
CA ASN A 4 11.71 24.89 -8.73
C ASN A 4 11.22 23.54 -9.30
N ARG A 5 12.09 22.52 -9.36
CA ARG A 5 11.69 21.20 -9.83
C ARG A 5 10.86 20.52 -8.74
N CYS A 6 9.57 20.39 -9.00
CA CYS A 6 8.66 19.57 -8.21
C CYS A 6 9.25 18.16 -8.02
N LYS A 7 9.13 17.59 -6.82
CA LYS A 7 9.56 16.21 -6.52
C LYS A 7 8.98 15.17 -7.50
N GLY A 8 7.85 15.47 -8.15
CA GLY A 8 7.22 14.62 -9.16
C GLY A 8 7.79 14.73 -10.57
N CYS A 9 8.57 15.75 -10.93
CA CYS A 9 9.21 15.88 -12.25
C CYS A 9 10.57 15.16 -12.33
N ARG A 10 10.89 14.32 -11.33
CA ARG A 10 12.06 13.45 -11.32
C ARG A 10 11.55 12.02 -11.51
N ASP A 11 11.79 11.48 -12.71
CA ASP A 11 11.38 10.13 -13.12
C ASP A 11 11.97 9.02 -12.21
N ASP A 12 13.05 9.34 -11.49
CA ASP A 12 13.80 8.42 -10.63
C ASP A 12 13.31 8.36 -9.17
N TYR A 13 12.20 9.02 -8.81
CA TYR A 13 11.72 9.02 -7.43
C TYR A 13 10.99 7.72 -7.09
N VAL A 14 11.74 6.72 -6.64
CA VAL A 14 11.23 5.46 -6.11
C VAL A 14 10.98 5.59 -4.61
N VAL A 15 9.82 5.14 -4.14
CA VAL A 15 9.56 5.03 -2.71
C VAL A 15 10.36 3.86 -2.15
N ASP A 16 11.36 4.16 -1.33
CA ASP A 16 12.18 3.15 -0.67
C ASP A 16 11.44 2.48 0.50
N SER A 17 11.67 1.18 0.69
CA SER A 17 11.06 0.38 1.75
C SER A 17 11.29 0.97 3.14
N LYS A 18 12.47 1.56 3.42
CA LYS A 18 12.77 2.16 4.72
C LYS A 18 11.92 3.39 5.01
N GLN A 19 11.50 4.12 3.97
CA GLN A 19 10.58 5.24 4.15
C GLN A 19 9.19 4.75 4.56
N ILE A 20 8.74 3.65 3.96
CA ILE A 20 7.45 3.01 4.29
C ILE A 20 7.48 2.48 5.73
N GLU A 21 8.54 1.77 6.11
CA GLU A 21 8.72 1.26 7.47
C GLU A 21 8.68 2.39 8.52
N ARG A 22 9.32 3.53 8.23
CA ARG A 22 9.28 4.69 9.12
C ARG A 22 7.86 5.23 9.30
N VAL A 23 7.05 5.25 8.24
CA VAL A 23 5.64 5.65 8.33
C VAL A 23 4.85 4.65 9.18
N LEU A 24 5.05 3.36 8.96
CA LEU A 24 4.40 2.29 9.72
C LEU A 24 4.83 2.24 11.20
N ALA A 25 6.02 2.73 11.55
CA ALA A 25 6.48 2.84 12.93
C ALA A 25 5.80 3.98 13.72
N SER A 26 5.09 4.89 13.03
CA SER A 26 4.38 6.02 13.63
C SER A 26 3.29 5.53 14.61
N PRO A 27 3.06 6.22 15.74
CA PRO A 27 2.04 5.83 16.72
C PRO A 27 0.63 5.65 16.16
N MET A 28 0.30 6.35 15.06
CA MET A 28 -0.97 6.20 14.36
C MET A 28 -1.25 4.76 13.90
N PHE A 29 -0.20 3.99 13.59
CA PHE A 29 -0.29 2.58 13.18
C PHE A 29 -0.19 1.58 14.34
N ARG A 30 -0.08 2.06 15.59
CA ARG A 30 -0.16 1.23 16.81
C ARG A 30 -1.54 1.25 17.47
N SER A 31 -2.51 1.86 16.79
CA SER A 31 -3.87 2.05 17.28
C SER A 31 -4.77 0.89 16.88
N ASP A 32 -5.98 0.81 17.45
CA ASP A 32 -7.05 -0.12 17.05
C ASP A 32 -7.50 0.02 15.57
N ARG A 33 -6.92 0.96 14.83
CA ARG A 33 -7.18 1.19 13.41
C ARG A 33 -6.42 0.23 12.50
N CYS A 34 -5.51 -0.58 13.03
CA CYS A 34 -4.69 -1.50 12.26
C CYS A 34 -5.18 -2.95 12.32
N VAL A 35 -5.16 -3.65 11.20
CA VAL A 35 -5.44 -5.09 11.17
C VAL A 35 -4.34 -5.89 11.88
N SER A 36 -4.65 -7.14 12.23
CA SER A 36 -3.66 -8.09 12.75
C SER A 36 -2.52 -8.31 11.75
N ASP A 37 -1.37 -8.78 12.24
CA ASP A 37 -0.22 -9.06 11.37
C ASP A 37 -0.55 -10.13 10.32
N SER A 38 -1.31 -11.18 10.70
CA SER A 38 -1.74 -12.24 9.76
C SER A 38 -2.62 -11.71 8.63
N GLU A 39 -3.58 -10.83 8.93
CA GLU A 39 -4.42 -10.22 7.91
C GLU A 39 -3.62 -9.25 7.05
N TYR A 40 -2.70 -8.50 7.65
CA TYR A 40 -1.79 -7.62 6.92
C TYR A 40 -0.94 -8.38 5.90
N GLU A 41 -0.33 -9.50 6.31
CA GLU A 41 0.45 -10.37 5.43
C GLU A 41 -0.40 -10.93 4.28
N THR A 42 -1.62 -11.36 4.58
CA THR A 42 -2.57 -11.86 3.58
C THR A 42 -2.89 -10.78 2.53
N ARG A 43 -3.19 -9.56 2.98
CA ARG A 43 -3.48 -8.41 2.10
C ARG A 43 -2.28 -8.03 1.25
N LEU A 44 -1.07 -8.06 1.82
CA LEU A 44 0.17 -7.80 1.08
C LEU A 44 0.41 -8.86 0.01
N HIS A 45 0.25 -10.13 0.34
CA HIS A 45 0.41 -11.23 -0.61
C HIS A 45 -0.56 -11.08 -1.81
N ALA A 46 -1.82 -10.73 -1.55
CA ALA A 46 -2.80 -10.43 -2.60
C ALA A 46 -2.36 -9.26 -3.50
N CYS A 47 -1.75 -8.21 -2.92
CA CYS A 47 -1.20 -7.09 -3.67
C CYS A 47 0.03 -7.49 -4.50
N MET A 48 0.93 -8.33 -3.99
CA MET A 48 2.14 -8.72 -4.70
C MET A 48 1.86 -9.52 -5.97
N SER A 49 0.75 -10.27 -5.98
CA SER A 49 0.26 -10.99 -7.15
C SER A 49 -0.72 -10.18 -8.01
N CYS A 50 -0.94 -8.89 -7.71
CA CYS A 50 -1.91 -8.06 -8.41
C CYS A 50 -1.31 -7.42 -9.68
N PRO A 51 -1.94 -7.55 -10.85
CA PRO A 51 -1.45 -6.94 -12.09
C PRO A 51 -1.48 -5.39 -12.08
N LYS A 52 -2.14 -4.80 -11.08
CA LYS A 52 -2.21 -3.35 -10.89
C LYS A 52 -1.18 -2.82 -9.89
N LEU A 53 -0.25 -3.65 -9.42
CA LEU A 53 0.84 -3.19 -8.57
C LEU A 53 1.98 -2.64 -9.42
N GLN A 54 2.36 -1.39 -9.18
CA GLN A 54 3.50 -0.74 -9.81
C GLN A 54 4.65 -0.59 -8.81
N GLY A 55 5.87 -0.94 -9.26
CA GLY A 55 7.09 -0.74 -8.48
C GLY A 55 7.08 -1.43 -7.11
N GLY A 56 6.35 -2.54 -6.97
CA GLY A 56 6.26 -3.32 -5.72
C GLY A 56 5.55 -2.62 -4.55
N THR A 57 5.03 -1.41 -4.75
CA THR A 57 4.57 -0.55 -3.64
C THR A 57 3.26 0.16 -3.94
N THR A 58 3.01 0.56 -5.18
CA THR A 58 1.93 1.49 -5.50
C THR A 58 0.80 0.80 -6.25
N CYS A 59 -0.43 0.93 -5.76
CA CYS A 59 -1.61 0.45 -6.46
C CYS A 59 -2.01 1.42 -7.58
N LEU A 60 -2.08 0.96 -8.83
CA LEU A 60 -2.49 1.78 -9.97
C LEU A 60 -3.99 2.11 -10.00
N VAL A 61 -4.81 1.44 -9.18
CA VAL A 61 -6.26 1.71 -9.13
C VAL A 61 -6.57 2.89 -8.22
N CYS A 62 -5.96 2.95 -7.02
CA CYS A 62 -6.21 4.04 -6.06
C CYS A 62 -5.03 5.00 -5.87
N GLY A 63 -3.86 4.73 -6.46
CA GLY A 63 -2.65 5.53 -6.31
C GLY A 63 -1.98 5.45 -4.93
N CYS A 64 -2.43 4.55 -4.05
CA CYS A 64 -1.92 4.45 -2.69
C CYS A 64 -0.80 3.42 -2.55
N ILE A 65 0.04 3.58 -1.53
CA ILE A 65 1.07 2.60 -1.15
C ILE A 65 0.42 1.43 -0.43
N VAL A 66 0.55 0.23 -1.00
CA VAL A 66 -0.17 -0.96 -0.56
C VAL A 66 0.23 -1.39 0.84
N GLN A 67 1.50 -1.23 1.21
CA GLN A 67 2.03 -1.49 2.56
C GLN A 67 1.37 -0.61 3.63
N ILE A 68 1.00 0.62 3.26
CA ILE A 68 0.33 1.53 4.21
C ILE A 68 -1.16 1.18 4.27
N THR A 69 -1.82 1.07 3.12
CA THR A 69 -3.28 0.87 3.09
C THR A 69 -3.70 -0.51 3.56
N ALA A 70 -2.91 -1.55 3.30
CA ALA A 70 -3.21 -2.91 3.74
C ALA A 70 -3.21 -3.02 5.27
N LYS A 71 -2.44 -2.17 5.98
CA LYS A 71 -2.40 -2.17 7.45
C LYS A 71 -3.66 -1.59 8.09
N LEU A 72 -4.46 -0.80 7.38
CA LEU A 72 -5.62 -0.10 7.92
C LEU A 72 -6.91 -0.94 7.85
N LYS A 73 -7.61 -1.11 8.98
CA LYS A 73 -8.88 -1.87 9.08
C LYS A 73 -9.99 -1.29 8.20
N GLU A 74 -10.06 0.04 8.12
CA GLU A 74 -11.10 0.77 7.38
C GLU A 74 -10.95 0.68 5.85
N LYS A 75 -9.82 0.14 5.35
CA LYS A 75 -9.54 0.03 3.91
C LYS A 75 -9.88 -1.35 3.38
N ARG A 76 -10.26 -1.38 2.10
CA ARG A 76 -10.53 -2.57 1.28
C ARG A 76 -9.77 -2.48 -0.03
N CYS A 77 -9.63 -3.60 -0.75
CA CYS A 77 -9.03 -3.56 -2.07
C CYS A 77 -9.93 -2.75 -3.02
N PRO A 78 -9.39 -1.73 -3.73
CA PRO A 78 -10.17 -0.94 -4.67
C PRO A 78 -10.36 -1.63 -6.03
N TYR A 79 -9.94 -2.90 -6.18
CA TYR A 79 -9.96 -3.58 -7.45
C TYR A 79 -11.41 -3.72 -7.97
N PRO A 80 -11.71 -3.35 -9.23
CA PRO A 80 -13.08 -3.33 -9.71
C PRO A 80 -13.71 -4.71 -9.70
N GLY A 81 -14.88 -4.84 -9.09
CA GLY A 81 -15.69 -6.06 -9.09
C GLY A 81 -15.23 -7.16 -8.14
N GLU A 82 -14.07 -7.04 -7.48
CA GLU A 82 -13.55 -8.06 -6.56
C GLU A 82 -12.71 -7.42 -5.45
N ASP A 83 -13.09 -7.60 -4.18
CA ASP A 83 -12.22 -7.26 -3.07
C ASP A 83 -11.17 -8.36 -2.87
N ARG A 84 -10.00 -8.18 -3.49
CA ARG A 84 -8.88 -9.13 -3.42
C ARG A 84 -8.32 -9.33 -2.00
N TRP A 85 -8.75 -8.53 -1.01
CA TRP A 85 -8.37 -8.68 0.39
C TRP A 85 -9.38 -9.46 1.22
N SER A 86 -10.61 -9.60 0.73
CA SER A 86 -11.60 -10.45 1.37
C SER A 86 -11.19 -11.90 1.17
N ALA A 87 -11.17 -12.68 2.25
CA ALA A 87 -10.66 -14.06 2.28
C ALA A 87 -11.50 -15.09 1.49
N GLU A 88 -12.21 -14.67 0.45
CA GLU A 88 -13.10 -15.48 -0.39
C GLU A 88 -12.56 -15.64 -1.83
N ALA A 89 -11.26 -15.93 -1.96
CA ALA A 89 -10.69 -16.41 -3.23
C ALA A 89 -9.91 -17.71 -3.01
N VAL A 90 -10.56 -18.69 -2.38
CA VAL A 90 -10.21 -20.11 -2.52
C VAL A 90 -11.50 -20.92 -2.50
N SER A 91 -11.88 -21.42 -3.67
CA SER A 91 -12.72 -22.60 -3.89
C SER A 91 -12.33 -23.16 -5.25
#